data_AF-A0A166NDH7-F1
#
_entry.id   AF-A0A166NDH7-F1
#
_cell.length_a   1.000
_cell.length_b   1.000
_cell.length_c   1.000
_cell.angle_alpha   90.00
_cell.angle_beta   90.00
_cell.angle_gamma   90.00
#
_symmetry.space_group_name_H-M   'P 1'
#
loop_
_entity.id
_entity.type
_entity.pdbx_description
1 polymer ?
#
loop_
_entity_poly.entity_id
_entity_poly.type
_entity_poly.pdbx_seq_one_letter_code
_entity_poly.pdbx_strand_id
1 'polypeptide(L)'
;DEYQRDLHSARLKMKDRFYNLVHNPSQPVKQYIDSIMRAASDLASIKRPVDNVEIIDSLIMHLDESWAMIKTILAARKDEPSSTEVRLILIEHQ
;
A
#
# COMPACT_ATOMS: atom_id res chain seq x y z
N ASP A 1 23.06 -14.14 -18.85
CA ASP A 1 22.32 -14.78 -17.73
C ASP A 1 22.31 -13.99 -16.42
N GLU A 2 23.37 -13.28 -16.06
CA GLU A 2 23.42 -12.48 -14.82
C GLU A 2 22.47 -11.26 -14.85
N TYR A 3 22.52 -10.45 -15.92
CA TYR A 3 21.64 -9.29 -16.09
C TYR A 3 20.13 -9.60 -15.96
N GLN A 4 19.66 -10.73 -16.52
CA GLN A 4 18.25 -11.13 -16.43
C GLN A 4 17.87 -11.60 -15.01
N ARG A 5 18.80 -12.24 -14.27
CA ARG A 5 18.60 -12.60 -12.86
C ARG A 5 18.49 -11.36 -11.98
N ASP A 6 19.30 -10.35 -12.25
CA ASP A 6 19.25 -9.07 -11.51
C ASP A 6 17.93 -8.34 -11.73
N LEU A 7 17.43 -8.31 -12.98
CA LEU A 7 16.11 -7.75 -13.29
C LEU A 7 14.98 -8.52 -12.58
N HIS A 8 15.07 -9.85 -12.52
CA HIS A 8 14.08 -10.68 -11.81
C HIS A 8 14.09 -10.41 -10.30
N SER A 9 15.28 -10.35 -9.70
CA SER A 9 15.48 -10.05 -8.27
C SER A 9 14.97 -8.66 -7.91
N ALA A 10 15.29 -7.65 -8.73
CA ALA A 10 14.80 -6.29 -8.54
C ALA A 10 13.28 -6.21 -8.60
N ARG A 11 12.66 -6.89 -9.57
CA ARG A 11 11.20 -6.98 -9.70
C ARG A 11 10.55 -7.63 -8.47
N LEU A 12 11.12 -8.73 -7.96
CA LEU A 12 10.59 -9.37 -6.76
C LEU A 12 10.67 -8.45 -5.53
N LYS A 13 11.79 -7.76 -5.35
CA LYS A 13 11.95 -6.77 -4.26
C LYS A 13 10.95 -5.63 -4.36
N MET A 14 10.65 -5.14 -5.57
CA MET A 14 9.64 -4.10 -5.77
C MET A 14 8.24 -4.58 -5.40
N LYS A 15 7.88 -5.81 -5.79
CA LYS A 15 6.61 -6.42 -5.42
C LYS A 15 6.50 -6.64 -3.91
N ASP A 16 7.57 -7.14 -3.29
CA ASP A 16 7.63 -7.33 -1.83
C ASP A 16 7.41 -6.02 -1.08
N ARG A 17 8.06 -4.93 -1.51
CA ARG A 17 7.85 -3.59 -0.94
C ARG A 17 6.44 -3.04 -1.12
N PHE A 18 5.68 -3.52 -2.10
CA PHE A 18 4.28 -3.11 -2.27
C PHE A 18 3.35 -4.00 -1.45
N TYR A 19 3.39 -5.31 -1.69
CA TYR A 19 2.43 -6.26 -1.10
C TYR A 19 2.69 -6.61 0.36
N ASN A 20 3.88 -6.39 0.91
CA ASN A 20 4.24 -6.79 2.28
C ASN A 20 4.67 -5.61 3.17
N LEU A 21 4.41 -4.36 2.76
CA LEU A 21 4.74 -3.19 3.57
C LEU A 21 3.79 -3.09 4.76
N VAL A 22 4.32 -3.25 5.98
CA VAL A 22 3.55 -3.17 7.23
C VAL A 22 3.62 -1.76 7.82
N HIS A 23 2.48 -1.25 8.28
CA HIS A 23 2.40 0.02 8.98
C HIS A 23 3.14 -0.04 10.32
N ASN A 24 4.03 0.92 10.57
CA ASN A 24 4.66 1.11 11.87
C ASN A 24 3.86 2.14 12.67
N PRO A 25 3.15 1.76 13.75
CA PRO A 25 2.32 2.68 14.53
C PRO A 25 3.13 3.73 15.30
N SER A 26 4.45 3.56 15.42
CA SER A 26 5.34 4.58 16.01
C SER A 26 5.73 5.68 15.01
N GLN A 27 5.23 5.63 13.77
CA GLN A 27 5.47 6.63 12.73
C GLN A 27 4.13 7.23 12.24
N PRO A 28 4.15 8.44 11.67
CA PRO A 28 2.97 8.99 11.03
C PRO A 28 2.43 8.10 9.91
N VAL A 29 1.12 7.86 9.86
CA VAL A 29 0.43 7.02 8.86
C VAL A 29 0.62 7.61 7.47
N LYS A 30 0.80 8.93 7.38
CA LYS A 30 1.19 9.60 6.14
C LYS A 30 2.48 9.01 5.55
N GLN A 31 3.48 8.69 6.36
CA GLN A 31 4.73 8.09 5.86
C GLN A 31 4.50 6.68 5.30
N TYR A 32 3.59 5.93 5.92
CA TYR A 32 3.17 4.62 5.44
C TYR A 32 2.44 4.72 4.10
N ILE A 33 1.46 5.63 4.00
CA ILE A 33 0.75 5.95 2.74
C ILE A 33 1.75 6.35 1.65
N ASP A 34 2.64 7.30 1.93
CA ASP A 34 3.64 7.77 0.98
C ASP A 34 4.54 6.60 0.50
N SER A 35 4.84 5.64 1.38
CA SER A 35 5.67 4.47 1.03
C SER A 35 4.95 3.47 0.12
N ILE A 36 3.67 3.20 0.35
CA ILE A 36 2.86 2.38 -0.57
C ILE A 36 2.75 3.06 -1.94
N MET A 37 2.46 4.37 -1.97
CA MET A 37 2.34 5.11 -3.23
C MET A 37 3.67 5.14 -4.01
N ARG A 38 4.80 5.27 -3.31
CA ARG A 38 6.14 5.15 -3.92
C ARG A 38 6.36 3.75 -4.49
N ALA A 39 6.03 2.68 -3.76
CA ALA A 39 6.17 1.31 -4.26
C ALA A 39 5.27 1.04 -5.49
N ALA A 40 4.04 1.57 -5.52
CA ALA A 40 3.17 1.51 -6.67
C ALA A 40 3.77 2.24 -7.89
N SER A 41 4.34 3.43 -7.68
CA SER A 41 5.03 4.20 -8.72
C SER A 41 6.27 3.48 -9.26
N ASP A 42 7.06 2.85 -8.39
CA ASP A 42 8.21 2.03 -8.77
C ASP A 42 7.77 0.90 -9.72
N LEU A 43 6.69 0.20 -9.38
CA LEU A 43 6.12 -0.88 -10.20
C LEU A 43 5.60 -0.35 -11.55
N ALA A 44 4.94 0.81 -11.55
CA ALA A 44 4.49 1.47 -12.79
C ALA A 44 5.68 1.82 -13.72
N SER A 45 6.81 2.27 -13.16
CA SER A 45 8.00 2.64 -13.93
C SER A 45 8.60 1.48 -14.75
N ILE A 46 8.39 0.23 -14.30
CA ILE A 46 8.81 -0.99 -14.99
C ILE A 46 7.67 -1.64 -15.81
N LYS A 47 6.66 -0.84 -16.19
CA LYS A 47 5.48 -1.27 -16.98
C LYS A 47 4.67 -2.37 -16.28
N ARG A 48 4.61 -2.33 -14.95
CA ARG A 48 3.78 -3.21 -14.11
C ARG A 48 2.91 -2.37 -13.17
N PRO A 49 2.02 -1.52 -13.71
CA PRO A 49 1.15 -0.72 -12.85
C PRO A 49 0.30 -1.64 -11.98
N VAL A 50 0.10 -1.23 -10.72
CA VAL A 50 -0.91 -1.78 -9.82
C VAL A 50 -2.18 -0.95 -9.98
N ASP A 51 -3.33 -1.59 -9.84
CA ASP A 51 -4.59 -0.87 -9.92
C ASP A 51 -4.93 -0.14 -8.60
N ASN A 52 -5.95 0.71 -8.64
CA ASN A 52 -6.35 1.45 -7.45
C ASN A 52 -6.90 0.55 -6.34
N VAL A 53 -7.50 -0.58 -6.69
CA VAL A 53 -8.08 -1.52 -5.72
C VAL A 53 -6.95 -2.19 -4.95
N GLU A 54 -5.90 -2.66 -5.63
CA GLU A 54 -4.70 -3.23 -5.02
C GLU A 54 -4.02 -2.22 -4.07
N ILE A 55 -3.98 -0.93 -4.43
CA ILE A 55 -3.44 0.12 -3.55
C ILE A 55 -4.30 0.25 -2.27
N ILE A 56 -5.63 0.26 -2.42
CA ILE A 56 -6.56 0.35 -1.28
C ILE A 56 -6.44 -0.89 -0.38
N ASP A 57 -6.44 -2.08 -0.97
CA ASP A 57 -6.29 -3.34 -0.25
C ASP A 57 -4.98 -3.38 0.51
N SER A 58 -3.87 -3.00 -0.13
CA SER A 58 -2.56 -2.94 0.51
C SER A 58 -2.53 -1.95 1.67
N LEU A 59 -3.18 -0.78 1.53
CA LEU A 59 -3.30 0.23 2.58
C LEU A 59 -4.09 -0.30 3.77
N ILE A 60 -5.18 -1.04 3.55
CA ILE A 60 -6.06 -1.50 4.63
C ILE A 60 -5.50 -2.75 5.30
N MET A 61 -5.05 -3.74 4.52
CA MET A 61 -4.64 -5.05 5.00
C MET A 61 -3.47 -4.97 5.99
N HIS A 62 -2.48 -4.12 5.71
CA HIS A 62 -1.23 -4.07 6.48
C HIS A 62 -1.16 -2.90 7.46
N LEU A 63 -2.29 -2.24 7.74
CA LEU A 63 -2.41 -1.38 8.91
C LEU A 63 -2.20 -2.20 10.19
N ASP A 64 -1.44 -1.59 11.10
CA ASP A 64 -1.22 -2.06 12.47
C ASP A 64 -2.54 -2.35 13.20
N GLU A 65 -2.50 -3.27 14.16
CA GLU A 65 -3.69 -3.70 14.91
C GLU A 65 -4.35 -2.56 15.71
N SER A 66 -3.60 -1.52 16.09
CA SER A 66 -4.17 -0.32 16.72
C SER A 66 -5.21 0.40 15.83
N TRP A 67 -5.23 0.11 14.52
CA TRP A 67 -6.18 0.65 13.54
C TRP A 67 -7.35 -0.31 13.23
N ALA A 68 -7.55 -1.37 14.02
CA ALA A 68 -8.57 -2.40 13.75
C ALA A 68 -9.99 -1.84 13.55
N MET A 69 -10.36 -0.79 14.30
CA MET A 69 -11.66 -0.13 14.13
C MET A 69 -11.78 0.52 12.74
N ILE A 70 -10.75 1.24 12.28
CA ILE A 70 -10.74 1.88 10.97
C ILE A 70 -10.75 0.84 9.85
N LYS A 71 -9.99 -0.26 10.00
CA LYS A 71 -10.05 -1.40 9.06
C LYS A 71 -11.47 -1.95 8.95
N THR A 72 -12.15 -2.12 10.07
CA THR A 72 -13.54 -2.61 10.11
C THR A 72 -14.50 -1.65 9.42
N ILE A 73 -14.39 -0.35 9.70
CA ILE A 73 -15.23 0.68 9.08
C ILE A 73 -15.03 0.71 7.56
N LEU A 74 -13.78 0.68 7.09
CA LEU A 74 -13.46 0.69 5.66
C LEU A 74 -13.93 -0.58 4.95
N ALA A 75 -13.77 -1.76 5.57
CA ALA A 75 -14.20 -3.04 5.02
C ALA A 75 -15.72 -3.23 5.00
N ALA A 76 -16.45 -2.58 5.93
CA ALA A 76 -17.90 -2.64 6.01
C ALA A 76 -18.63 -1.65 5.07
N ARG A 77 -17.90 -0.84 4.30
CA ARG A 77 -18.50 0.10 3.35
C ARG A 77 -19.26 -0.65 2.26
N LYS A 78 -20.44 -0.14 1.92
CA LYS A 78 -21.28 -0.70 0.85
C LYS A 78 -20.72 -0.39 -0.54
N ASP A 79 -20.10 0.77 -0.68
CA ASP A 79 -19.50 1.25 -1.92
C ASP A 79 -17.98 1.21 -1.78
N GLU A 80 -17.31 0.83 -2.86
CA GLU A 80 -15.86 0.78 -2.92
C GLU A 80 -15.28 2.20 -2.80
N PRO A 81 -14.51 2.49 -1.73
CA PRO A 81 -13.98 3.83 -1.51
C PRO A 81 -12.89 4.14 -2.54
N SER A 82 -12.78 5.39 -2.94
CA SER A 82 -11.64 5.81 -3.75
C SER A 82 -10.35 5.80 -2.91
N SER A 83 -9.22 5.61 -3.59
CA SER A 83 -7.90 5.68 -2.96
C SER A 83 -7.66 7.03 -2.26
N THR A 84 -8.26 8.13 -2.75
CA THR A 84 -8.19 9.44 -2.09
C THR A 84 -8.96 9.47 -0.78
N GLU A 85 -10.19 8.97 -0.76
CA GLU A 85 -11.00 8.93 0.46
C GLU A 85 -10.34 8.06 1.54
N VAL A 86 -9.82 6.88 1.19
CA VAL A 86 -9.12 6.02 2.15
C VAL A 86 -7.94 6.76 2.76
N ARG A 87 -7.09 7.40 1.94
CA ARG A 87 -5.95 8.18 2.46
C ARG A 87 -6.37 9.32 3.39
N LEU A 88 -7.44 10.04 3.05
CA LEU A 88 -7.96 11.12 3.89
C LEU A 88 -8.46 10.59 5.23
N ILE A 89 -9.26 9.52 5.22
CA ILE A 89 -9.74 8.86 6.45
C ILE A 89 -8.57 8.44 7.34
N LEU A 90 -7.53 7.83 6.75
CA LEU A 90 -6.35 7.43 7.52
C LEU A 90 -5.63 8.64 8.15
N ILE A 91 -5.45 9.73 7.41
CA ILE A 91 -4.78 10.93 7.92
C ILE A 91 -5.61 11.62 9.03
N GLU A 92 -6.93 11.64 8.92
CA GLU A 92 -7.83 12.27 9.89
C GLU A 92 -7.93 11.51 11.23
N HIS A 93 -7.63 10.21 11.23
CA HIS A 93 -7.76 9.34 12.41
C HIS A 93 -6.44 9.06 13.14
N GLN A 94 -5.34 9.73 12.77
CA GLN A 94 -4.04 9.60 13.43
C GLN A 94 -3.87 10.58 14.60
#